data_AF-A0A1M5LN91-F1
#
_entry.id   AF-A0A1M5LN91-F1
#
_cell.length_a   1.000
_cell.length_b   1.000
_cell.length_c   1.000
_cell.angle_alpha   90.00
_cell.angle_beta   90.00
_cell.angle_gamma   90.00
#
_symmetry.space_group_name_H-M   'P 1'
#
loop_
_entity.id
_entity.type
_entity.pdbx_description
1 polymer ?
#
loop_
_entity_poly.entity_id
_entity_poly.type
_entity_poly.pdbx_seq_one_letter_code
_entity_poly.pdbx_strand_id
1 'polypeptide(L)'
;MLSMLLPAPLIGVATFCVMLAWLLMITALLVPGIALKTVFAFVLRLPSASRLATRYLTGVADLWVVGNALIYRLIQDLRWQVRFNGVVEPGKSYLLICNHQSWADILVLCDALRGRNHFPRFFLKRELIWVPIIGVTCWALDMPFMKRHSREAIARNPALRGDDLRTTREFCEKYRRQPITAIMFPEGTRFTPAKRALQDVPYAHLLRPKSAGLAFTLNAMSDQFAGIIDVTIAYKPTGGTSLVWSWLCGQQQTLVVEAEIKAIPEAVINGDHDGDPAYRAAFQAWLNDLWARKDARLPQLKAQAVDGLAGSSPAASSH
;
A
#
# COMPACT_ATOMS: atom_id res chain seq x y z
N MET A 1 -14.55 25.72 -6.57
CA MET A 1 -13.74 24.63 -7.16
C MET A 1 -14.52 24.01 -8.30
N LEU A 2 -13.88 23.59 -9.39
CA LEU A 2 -14.57 23.13 -10.62
C LEU A 2 -15.63 22.04 -10.33
N SER A 3 -15.43 21.23 -9.29
CA SER A 3 -16.38 20.22 -8.84
C SER A 3 -17.74 20.74 -8.31
N MET A 4 -17.83 22.02 -7.93
CA MET A 4 -19.08 22.65 -7.48
C MET A 4 -19.88 23.28 -8.62
N LEU A 5 -19.31 23.38 -9.82
CA LEU A 5 -19.89 24.09 -10.96
C LEU A 5 -20.31 23.16 -12.11
N LEU A 6 -19.84 21.91 -12.11
CA LEU A 6 -20.05 20.95 -13.19
C LEU A 6 -20.74 19.66 -12.70
N PRO A 7 -21.54 18.99 -13.56
CA PRO A 7 -22.03 17.64 -13.29
C PRO A 7 -20.92 16.63 -12.98
N ALA A 8 -21.19 15.70 -12.05
CA ALA A 8 -20.26 14.65 -11.62
C ALA A 8 -19.57 13.89 -12.79
N PRO A 9 -20.25 13.49 -13.88
CA PRO A 9 -19.59 12.82 -14.99
C PRO A 9 -18.55 13.70 -15.71
N LEU A 10 -18.81 14.99 -15.88
CA LEU A 10 -17.89 15.93 -16.53
C LEU A 10 -16.64 16.15 -15.67
N ILE A 11 -16.81 16.24 -14.35
CA ILE A 11 -15.69 16.26 -13.40
C ILE A 11 -14.88 14.97 -13.50
N GLY A 12 -15.57 13.83 -13.60
CA GLY A 12 -14.95 12.51 -13.78
C GLY A 12 -14.04 12.46 -15.00
N VAL A 13 -14.55 12.89 -16.16
CA VAL A 13 -13.79 12.93 -17.42
C VAL A 13 -12.64 13.92 -17.34
N ALA A 14 -12.87 15.14 -16.84
CA ALA A 14 -11.82 16.15 -16.70
C ALA A 14 -10.70 15.67 -15.77
N THR A 15 -11.05 15.12 -14.60
CA THR A 15 -10.08 14.53 -13.65
C THR A 15 -9.28 13.43 -14.33
N PHE A 16 -9.94 12.50 -15.03
CA PHE A 16 -9.28 11.41 -15.74
C PHE A 16 -8.27 11.94 -16.78
N CYS A 17 -8.67 12.90 -17.62
CA CYS A 17 -7.80 13.50 -18.64
C CYS A 17 -6.57 14.17 -18.02
N VAL A 18 -6.75 14.97 -16.96
CA VAL A 18 -5.65 15.64 -16.26
C VAL A 18 -4.71 14.64 -15.61
N MET A 19 -5.25 13.62 -14.94
CA MET A 19 -4.45 12.56 -14.34
C MET A 19 -3.68 11.74 -15.37
N LEU A 20 -4.29 11.46 -16.54
CA LEU A 20 -3.63 10.75 -17.62
C LEU A 20 -2.48 11.58 -18.20
N ALA A 21 -2.71 12.86 -18.47
CA ALA A 21 -1.65 13.77 -18.93
C ALA A 21 -0.49 13.85 -17.90
N TRP A 22 -0.82 13.97 -16.61
CA TRP A 22 0.16 13.94 -15.53
C TRP A 22 0.95 12.62 -15.47
N LEU A 23 0.27 11.48 -15.60
CA LEU A 23 0.89 10.15 -15.62
C LEU A 23 1.86 10.01 -16.81
N LEU A 24 1.47 10.48 -18.01
CA LEU A 24 2.32 10.45 -19.19
C LEU A 24 3.58 11.31 -19.01
N MET A 25 3.44 12.50 -18.43
CA MET A 25 4.59 13.37 -18.15
C MET A 25 5.53 12.74 -17.11
N ILE A 26 5.00 12.21 -16.01
CA ILE A 26 5.81 11.48 -15.02
C ILE A 26 6.52 10.28 -15.65
N THR A 27 5.83 9.55 -16.52
CA THR A 27 6.43 8.41 -17.24
C THR A 27 7.62 8.87 -18.08
N ALA A 28 7.49 9.97 -18.82
CA ALA A 28 8.58 10.55 -19.59
C ALA A 28 9.77 10.94 -18.69
N LEU A 29 9.52 11.51 -17.50
CA LEU A 29 10.56 11.82 -16.51
C LEU A 29 11.21 10.57 -15.90
N LEU A 30 10.51 9.44 -15.82
CA LEU A 30 11.08 8.19 -15.32
C LEU A 30 12.04 7.54 -16.34
N VAL A 31 11.82 7.72 -17.64
CA VAL A 31 12.58 7.06 -18.72
C VAL A 31 14.10 7.21 -18.57
N PRO A 32 14.68 8.41 -18.35
CA PRO A 32 16.13 8.55 -18.17
C PRO A 32 16.67 7.76 -16.97
N GLY A 33 15.95 7.77 -15.85
CA GLY A 33 16.31 7.01 -14.65
C GLY A 33 16.24 5.50 -14.86
N ILE A 34 15.20 5.04 -15.58
CA ILE A 34 15.03 3.63 -15.95
C ILE A 34 16.18 3.20 -16.87
N ALA A 35 16.48 3.98 -17.90
CA ALA A 35 17.58 3.70 -18.82
C ALA A 35 18.93 3.64 -18.09
N LEU A 36 19.20 4.60 -17.20
CA LEU A 36 20.41 4.61 -16.37
C LEU A 36 20.51 3.35 -15.50
N LYS A 37 19.40 2.95 -14.87
CA LYS A 37 19.36 1.74 -14.03
C LYS A 37 19.56 0.47 -14.86
N THR A 38 18.92 0.35 -16.01
CA THR A 38 19.06 -0.82 -16.89
C THR A 38 20.49 -0.93 -17.43
N VAL A 39 21.08 0.14 -17.94
CA VAL A 39 22.43 0.09 -18.53
C VAL A 39 23.50 -0.05 -17.45
N PHE A 40 23.52 0.84 -16.45
CA PHE A 40 24.67 0.92 -15.55
C PHE A 40 24.54 0.02 -14.32
N ALA A 41 23.33 -0.20 -13.82
CA ALA A 41 23.14 -1.07 -12.67
C ALA A 41 22.94 -2.53 -13.05
N PHE A 42 22.19 -2.81 -14.13
CA PHE A 42 21.89 -4.19 -14.53
C PHE A 42 22.94 -4.77 -15.49
N VAL A 43 23.32 -4.04 -16.55
CA VAL A 43 24.35 -4.53 -17.49
C VAL A 43 25.77 -4.37 -16.93
N LEU A 44 26.12 -3.18 -16.44
CA LEU A 44 27.50 -2.87 -15.99
C LEU A 44 27.76 -3.13 -14.49
N ARG A 45 26.72 -3.50 -13.72
CA ARG A 45 26.80 -3.84 -12.28
C ARG A 45 27.49 -2.79 -11.40
N LEU A 46 27.36 -1.50 -11.73
CA LEU A 46 27.97 -0.39 -10.96
C LEU A 46 27.07 0.03 -9.77
N PRO A 47 27.47 -0.20 -8.51
CA PRO A 47 26.59 0.06 -7.36
C PRO A 47 26.32 1.55 -7.10
N SER A 48 27.25 2.43 -7.47
CA SER A 48 27.08 3.89 -7.36
C SER A 48 26.01 4.41 -8.32
N ALA A 49 26.06 4.00 -9.59
CA ALA A 49 25.07 4.35 -10.61
C ALA A 49 23.67 3.83 -10.24
N SER A 50 23.59 2.61 -9.69
CA SER A 50 22.34 2.03 -9.19
C SER A 50 21.70 2.87 -8.08
N ARG A 51 22.50 3.33 -7.11
CA ARG A 51 22.02 4.20 -6.02
C ARG A 51 21.55 5.55 -6.55
N LEU A 52 22.30 6.17 -7.47
CA LEU A 52 21.91 7.45 -8.07
C LEU A 52 20.62 7.32 -8.87
N ALA A 53 20.49 6.30 -9.72
CA ALA A 53 19.28 6.03 -10.47
C ALA A 53 18.08 5.80 -9.54
N THR A 54 18.26 5.02 -8.47
CA THR A 54 17.20 4.75 -7.50
C THR A 54 16.76 6.01 -6.75
N ARG A 55 17.69 6.90 -6.38
CA ARG A 55 17.37 8.21 -5.77
C ARG A 55 16.59 9.10 -6.74
N TYR A 56 17.03 9.20 -7.99
CA TYR A 56 16.33 9.95 -9.03
C TYR A 56 14.91 9.42 -9.25
N LEU A 57 14.78 8.11 -9.48
CA LEU A 57 13.49 7.45 -9.70
C LEU A 57 12.54 7.65 -8.52
N THR A 58 13.06 7.55 -7.29
CA THR A 58 12.27 7.79 -6.07
C THR A 58 11.82 9.24 -5.98
N GLY A 59 12.68 10.22 -6.32
CA GLY A 59 12.29 11.63 -6.37
C GLY A 59 11.22 11.94 -7.43
N VAL A 60 11.28 11.31 -8.60
CA VAL A 60 10.22 11.42 -9.62
C VAL A 60 8.92 10.75 -9.15
N ALA A 61 9.01 9.62 -8.43
CA ALA A 61 7.85 8.98 -7.83
C ALA A 61 7.22 9.84 -6.72
N ASP A 62 8.03 10.52 -5.90
CA ASP A 62 7.55 11.51 -4.92
C ASP A 62 6.84 12.68 -5.61
N LEU A 63 7.40 13.20 -6.71
CA LEU A 63 6.75 14.24 -7.51
C LEU A 63 5.40 13.75 -8.04
N TRP A 64 5.31 12.52 -8.53
CA TRP A 64 4.05 11.91 -8.96
C TRP A 64 3.02 11.91 -7.84
N VAL A 65 3.38 11.50 -6.62
CA VAL A 65 2.48 11.52 -5.45
C VAL A 65 1.99 12.94 -5.16
N VAL A 66 2.90 13.91 -5.10
CA VAL A 66 2.57 15.33 -4.85
C VAL A 66 1.63 15.87 -5.92
N GLY A 67 1.92 15.60 -7.20
CA GLY A 67 1.08 16.04 -8.31
C GLY A 67 -0.32 15.44 -8.28
N ASN A 68 -0.45 14.14 -7.99
CA ASN A 68 -1.78 13.52 -7.82
C ASN A 68 -2.55 14.17 -6.67
N ALA A 69 -1.91 14.33 -5.50
CA ALA A 69 -2.53 14.98 -4.36
C ALA A 69 -2.96 16.42 -4.68
N LEU A 70 -2.14 17.18 -5.42
CA LEU A 70 -2.46 18.53 -5.85
C LEU A 70 -3.61 18.57 -6.86
N ILE A 71 -3.62 17.70 -7.86
CA ILE A 71 -4.72 17.59 -8.84
C ILE A 71 -6.04 17.33 -8.11
N TYR A 72 -6.07 16.38 -7.18
CA TYR A 72 -7.27 16.09 -6.41
C TYR A 72 -7.69 17.23 -5.48
N ARG A 73 -6.72 17.89 -4.81
CA ARG A 73 -7.02 19.07 -4.01
C ARG A 73 -7.61 20.19 -4.86
N LEU A 74 -7.05 20.50 -6.02
CA LEU A 74 -7.49 21.60 -6.89
C LEU A 74 -8.82 21.34 -7.60
N ILE A 75 -9.01 20.13 -8.14
CA ILE A 75 -10.21 19.79 -8.91
C ILE A 75 -11.38 19.43 -7.97
N GLN A 76 -11.12 18.70 -6.89
CA GLN A 76 -12.15 18.00 -6.12
C GLN A 76 -12.31 18.46 -4.67
N ASP A 77 -11.53 19.45 -4.19
CA ASP A 77 -11.51 19.84 -2.76
C ASP A 77 -11.18 18.65 -1.84
N LEU A 78 -10.18 17.85 -2.20
CA LEU A 78 -9.82 16.67 -1.41
C LEU A 78 -9.36 17.07 0.01
N ARG A 79 -10.12 16.65 1.02
CA ARG A 79 -9.92 16.86 2.46
C ARG A 79 -9.85 15.52 3.20
N TRP A 80 -8.89 14.66 2.83
CA TRP A 80 -8.67 13.44 3.60
C TRP A 80 -8.10 13.75 5.00
N GLN A 81 -8.53 12.98 5.98
CA GLN A 81 -8.09 13.10 7.36
C GLN A 81 -7.09 12.00 7.63
N VAL A 82 -5.84 12.37 7.90
CA VAL A 82 -4.83 11.40 8.33
C VAL A 82 -4.67 11.52 9.83
N ARG A 83 -5.23 10.56 10.56
CA ARG A 83 -5.01 10.39 12.00
C ARG A 83 -3.85 9.45 12.18
N PHE A 84 -2.82 9.93 12.84
CA PHE A 84 -1.59 9.19 13.05
C PHE A 84 -1.33 9.10 14.55
N ASN A 85 -1.44 7.91 15.11
CA ASN A 85 -1.17 7.63 16.52
C ASN A 85 0.21 6.99 16.68
N GLY A 86 1.11 7.68 17.38
CA GLY A 86 2.52 7.33 17.50
C GLY A 86 3.44 8.10 16.55
N VAL A 87 4.75 7.94 16.75
CA VAL A 87 5.79 8.65 16.00
C VAL A 87 6.48 7.69 15.03
N VAL A 88 6.55 8.08 13.76
CA VAL A 88 7.43 7.42 12.78
C VAL A 88 8.82 8.01 12.92
N GLU A 89 9.78 7.20 13.32
CA GLU A 89 11.16 7.63 13.44
C GLU A 89 11.79 7.75 12.04
N PRO A 90 12.28 8.95 11.66
CA PRO A 90 12.95 9.14 10.39
C PRO A 90 14.15 8.20 10.27
N GLY A 91 14.39 7.64 9.08
CA GLY A 91 15.53 6.76 8.87
C GLY A 91 15.29 5.29 9.24
N LYS A 92 14.17 4.92 9.87
CA LYS A 92 13.87 3.53 10.24
C LYS A 92 12.97 2.81 9.22
N SER A 93 13.09 1.48 9.16
CA SER A 93 12.21 0.63 8.36
C SER A 93 10.93 0.30 9.13
N TYR A 94 9.82 0.20 8.40
CA TYR A 94 8.54 -0.21 8.97
C TYR A 94 7.80 -1.17 8.05
N LEU A 95 7.02 -2.06 8.67
CA LEU A 95 6.06 -2.88 7.96
C LEU A 95 4.67 -2.24 8.05
N LEU A 96 4.13 -1.78 6.93
CA LEU A 96 2.79 -1.20 6.89
C LEU A 96 1.77 -2.26 6.47
N ILE A 97 0.74 -2.43 7.30
CA ILE A 97 -0.37 -3.35 7.05
C ILE A 97 -1.65 -2.55 6.83
N CYS A 98 -2.30 -2.75 5.67
CA CYS A 98 -3.50 -2.00 5.31
C CYS A 98 -4.62 -2.91 4.79
N ASN A 99 -5.88 -2.52 5.02
CA ASN A 99 -7.02 -3.06 4.27
C ASN A 99 -6.98 -2.58 2.81
N HIS A 100 -7.60 -3.32 1.88
CA HIS A 100 -7.50 -3.00 0.46
C HIS A 100 -8.88 -2.86 -0.17
N GLN A 101 -9.23 -1.66 -0.64
CA GLN A 101 -10.57 -1.34 -1.19
C GLN A 101 -10.49 -0.76 -2.61
N SER A 102 -9.44 0.00 -2.92
CA SER A 102 -9.31 0.71 -4.20
C SER A 102 -7.91 0.67 -4.75
N TRP A 103 -7.76 0.96 -6.03
CA TRP A 103 -6.45 1.34 -6.57
C TRP A 103 -5.96 2.66 -5.93
N ALA A 104 -6.88 3.55 -5.56
CA ALA A 104 -6.58 4.81 -4.88
C ALA A 104 -5.87 4.61 -3.53
N ASP A 105 -5.97 3.44 -2.89
CA ASP A 105 -5.29 3.14 -1.63
C ASP A 105 -3.78 3.41 -1.72
N ILE A 106 -3.16 3.12 -2.86
CA ILE A 106 -1.73 3.36 -3.10
C ILE A 106 -1.40 4.86 -3.00
N LEU A 107 -2.18 5.70 -3.68
CA LEU A 107 -2.02 7.15 -3.65
C LEU A 107 -2.27 7.71 -2.25
N VAL A 108 -3.30 7.21 -1.58
CA VAL A 108 -3.66 7.59 -0.21
C VAL A 108 -2.52 7.28 0.75
N LEU A 109 -2.00 6.05 0.71
CA LEU A 109 -0.89 5.63 1.59
C LEU A 109 0.38 6.41 1.30
N CYS A 110 0.71 6.62 0.02
CA CYS A 110 1.89 7.39 -0.34
C CYS A 110 1.81 8.85 0.14
N ASP A 111 0.68 9.55 -0.02
CA ASP A 111 0.57 10.93 0.50
C ASP A 111 0.50 10.97 2.03
N ALA A 112 -0.19 10.01 2.67
CA ALA A 112 -0.28 9.93 4.12
C ALA A 112 1.09 9.71 4.77
N LEU A 113 1.98 8.94 4.13
CA LEU A 113 3.35 8.70 4.61
C LEU A 113 4.36 9.75 4.13
N ARG A 114 4.00 10.58 3.14
CA ARG A 114 4.92 11.56 2.57
C ARG A 114 5.43 12.52 3.65
N GLY A 115 6.75 12.65 3.74
CA GLY A 115 7.43 13.47 4.75
C GLY A 115 7.51 12.83 6.15
N ARG A 116 6.89 11.66 6.38
CA ARG A 116 6.99 10.90 7.64
C ARG A 116 7.96 9.73 7.54
N ASN A 117 8.07 9.11 6.36
CA ASN A 117 8.97 7.99 6.13
C ASN A 117 9.49 7.95 4.67
N HIS A 118 10.35 6.98 4.39
CA HIS A 118 10.83 6.64 3.05
C HIS A 118 9.68 6.27 2.12
N PHE A 119 9.91 6.53 0.83
CA PHE A 119 8.98 6.17 -0.22
C PHE A 119 8.55 4.70 -0.10
N PRO A 120 7.24 4.41 -0.04
CA PRO A 120 6.80 3.05 0.21
C PRO A 120 7.10 2.08 -0.94
N ARG A 121 7.42 0.84 -0.58
CA ARG A 121 7.61 -0.27 -1.52
C ARG A 121 6.48 -1.28 -1.35
N PHE A 122 5.83 -1.65 -2.45
CA PHE A 122 4.66 -2.52 -2.45
C PHE A 122 5.05 -3.94 -2.89
N PHE A 123 4.50 -4.95 -2.24
CA PHE A 123 4.58 -6.34 -2.72
C PHE A 123 3.58 -6.56 -3.86
N LEU A 124 4.10 -6.52 -5.09
CA LEU A 124 3.30 -6.59 -6.31
C LEU A 124 3.05 -8.02 -6.74
N LYS A 125 1.98 -8.24 -7.50
CA LYS A 125 1.76 -9.51 -8.20
C LYS A 125 2.70 -9.60 -9.40
N ARG A 126 3.28 -10.77 -9.67
CA ARG A 126 4.20 -10.98 -10.80
C ARG A 126 3.60 -10.55 -12.13
N GLU A 127 2.30 -10.75 -12.35
CA GLU A 127 1.63 -10.41 -13.60
C GLU A 127 1.71 -8.90 -13.92
N LEU A 128 1.88 -8.05 -12.90
CA LEU A 128 2.02 -6.60 -13.08
C LEU A 128 3.31 -6.20 -13.79
N ILE A 129 4.31 -7.08 -13.87
CA ILE A 129 5.55 -6.79 -14.61
C ILE A 129 5.27 -6.59 -16.11
N TRP A 130 4.19 -7.19 -16.63
CA TRP A 130 3.81 -7.13 -18.04
C TRP A 130 2.88 -5.96 -18.37
N VAL A 131 2.39 -5.24 -17.35
CA VAL A 131 1.55 -4.06 -17.58
C VAL A 131 2.45 -2.91 -18.02
N PRO A 132 2.23 -2.33 -19.22
CA PRO A 132 3.05 -1.23 -19.72
C PRO A 132 3.13 -0.08 -18.70
N ILE A 133 4.29 0.56 -18.63
CA ILE A 133 4.63 1.64 -17.68
C ILE A 133 4.73 1.13 -16.23
N ILE A 134 3.68 0.49 -15.69
CA ILE A 134 3.61 0.03 -14.30
C ILE A 134 4.71 -0.99 -14.01
N GLY A 135 4.84 -2.04 -14.82
CA GLY A 135 5.79 -3.12 -14.58
C GLY A 135 7.24 -2.62 -14.58
N VAL A 136 7.61 -1.86 -15.61
CA VAL A 136 8.96 -1.29 -15.77
C VAL A 136 9.28 -0.29 -14.67
N THR A 137 8.34 0.59 -14.33
CA THR A 137 8.52 1.59 -13.26
C THR A 137 8.69 0.93 -11.91
N CYS A 138 7.83 -0.06 -11.59
CA CYS A 138 7.91 -0.78 -10.32
C CYS A 138 9.20 -1.59 -10.21
N TRP A 139 9.65 -2.23 -11.29
CA TRP A 139 10.95 -2.90 -11.33
C TRP A 139 12.10 -1.91 -11.11
N ALA A 140 12.06 -0.75 -11.77
CA ALA A 140 13.09 0.28 -11.62
C ALA A 140 13.08 0.93 -10.23
N LEU A 141 11.93 0.95 -9.56
CA LEU A 141 11.77 1.33 -8.15
C LEU A 141 12.03 0.18 -7.18
N ASP A 142 12.56 -0.95 -7.66
CA ASP A 142 12.92 -2.13 -6.87
C ASP A 142 11.78 -2.72 -6.04
N MET A 143 10.54 -2.61 -6.53
CA MET A 143 9.39 -3.25 -5.90
C MET A 143 9.42 -4.77 -6.13
N PRO A 144 9.15 -5.59 -5.10
CA PRO A 144 9.21 -7.04 -5.21
C PRO A 144 7.96 -7.59 -5.94
N PHE A 145 8.20 -8.50 -6.89
CA PHE A 145 7.16 -9.16 -7.69
C PHE A 145 6.91 -10.60 -7.23
N MET A 146 5.80 -10.81 -6.51
CA MET A 146 5.42 -12.08 -5.90
C MET A 146 4.81 -13.05 -6.93
N LYS A 147 5.36 -14.26 -6.98
CA LYS A 147 4.92 -15.39 -7.79
C LYS A 147 3.86 -16.19 -7.01
N ARG A 148 2.65 -15.62 -6.93
CA ARG A 148 1.53 -16.17 -6.16
C ARG A 148 0.94 -17.40 -6.85
N HIS A 149 1.48 -18.58 -6.58
CA HIS A 149 0.99 -19.84 -7.14
C HIS A 149 -0.35 -20.26 -6.53
N SER A 150 -1.22 -20.87 -7.35
CA SER A 150 -2.50 -21.42 -6.87
C SER A 150 -2.27 -22.68 -6.03
N ARG A 151 -3.27 -23.07 -5.21
CA ARG A 151 -3.17 -24.32 -4.41
C ARG A 151 -3.00 -25.54 -5.31
N GLU A 152 -3.69 -25.56 -6.45
CA GLU A 152 -3.62 -26.62 -7.44
C GLU A 152 -2.26 -26.66 -8.15
N ALA A 153 -1.64 -25.50 -8.40
CA ALA A 153 -0.29 -25.42 -8.95
C ALA A 153 0.75 -25.95 -7.95
N ILE A 154 0.66 -25.57 -6.68
CA ILE A 154 1.55 -26.04 -5.61
C ILE A 154 1.37 -27.54 -5.37
N ALA A 155 0.13 -28.05 -5.40
CA ALA A 155 -0.13 -29.49 -5.26
C ALA A 155 0.52 -30.31 -6.39
N ARG A 156 0.52 -29.79 -7.62
CA ARG A 156 1.18 -30.42 -8.77
C ARG A 156 2.70 -30.29 -8.75
N ASN A 157 3.24 -29.22 -8.17
CA ASN A 157 4.68 -29.03 -8.01
C ASN A 157 4.99 -28.35 -6.67
N PRO A 158 5.28 -29.14 -5.61
CA PRO A 158 5.56 -28.61 -4.27
C PRO A 158 6.73 -27.62 -4.21
N ALA A 159 7.69 -27.69 -5.14
CA ALA A 159 8.83 -26.78 -5.19
C ALA A 159 8.39 -25.30 -5.43
N LEU A 160 7.21 -25.08 -6.03
CA LEU A 160 6.64 -23.76 -6.25
C LEU A 160 6.33 -23.01 -4.94
N ARG A 161 6.17 -23.72 -3.82
CA ARG A 161 5.91 -23.10 -2.50
C ARG A 161 7.03 -22.16 -2.06
N GLY A 162 8.28 -22.46 -2.46
CA GLY A 162 9.46 -21.68 -2.09
C GLY A 162 9.71 -20.43 -2.95
N ASP A 163 8.98 -20.25 -4.05
CA ASP A 163 9.25 -19.14 -4.98
C ASP A 163 8.99 -17.75 -4.36
N ASP A 164 7.87 -17.60 -3.65
CA ASP A 164 7.52 -16.35 -2.97
C ASP A 164 8.46 -16.05 -1.80
N LEU A 165 8.92 -17.10 -1.11
CA LEU A 165 9.91 -17.00 -0.03
C LEU A 165 11.25 -16.51 -0.57
N ARG A 166 11.72 -17.07 -1.69
CA ARG A 166 12.98 -16.63 -2.30
C ARG A 166 12.92 -15.19 -2.78
N THR A 167 11.87 -14.79 -3.50
CA THR A 167 11.69 -13.38 -3.93
C THR A 167 11.68 -12.44 -2.75
N THR A 168 10.96 -12.80 -1.68
CA THR A 168 10.89 -11.94 -0.50
C THR A 168 12.25 -11.91 0.21
N ARG A 169 12.98 -13.04 0.31
CA ARG A 169 14.34 -13.06 0.88
C ARG A 169 15.29 -12.16 0.11
N GLU A 170 15.31 -12.24 -1.23
CA GLU A 170 16.15 -11.40 -2.08
C GLU A 170 15.84 -9.90 -1.89
N PHE A 171 14.56 -9.55 -1.76
CA PHE A 171 14.14 -8.19 -1.46
C PHE A 171 14.62 -7.75 -0.06
N CYS A 172 14.39 -8.58 0.95
CA CYS A 172 14.80 -8.32 2.33
C CYS A 172 16.33 -8.17 2.47
N GLU A 173 17.11 -9.00 1.77
CA GLU A 173 18.57 -8.93 1.73
C GLU A 173 19.07 -7.66 1.05
N LYS A 174 18.48 -7.29 -0.10
CA LYS A 174 18.81 -6.05 -0.82
C LYS A 174 18.54 -4.81 0.04
N TYR A 175 17.47 -4.84 0.82
CA TYR A 175 17.07 -3.73 1.69
C TYR A 175 17.60 -3.83 3.11
N ARG A 176 18.44 -4.83 3.42
CA ARG A 176 18.99 -5.03 4.75
C ARG A 176 19.72 -3.82 5.35
N ARG A 177 20.23 -2.96 4.48
CA ARG A 177 21.01 -1.75 4.84
C ARG A 177 20.39 -0.47 4.30
N GLN A 178 19.16 -0.51 3.80
CA GLN A 178 18.46 0.64 3.25
C GLN A 178 17.07 0.73 3.87
N PRO A 179 16.76 1.83 4.57
CA PRO A 179 15.49 1.91 5.25
C PRO A 179 14.32 1.99 4.28
N ILE A 180 13.27 1.20 4.56
CA ILE A 180 12.09 1.10 3.70
C ILE A 180 10.79 1.05 4.50
N THR A 181 9.71 1.55 3.89
CA THR A 181 8.36 1.21 4.32
C THR A 181 7.82 0.12 3.39
N ALA A 182 7.72 -1.10 3.90
CA ALA A 182 7.15 -2.24 3.17
C ALA A 182 5.62 -2.24 3.33
N ILE A 183 4.87 -1.96 2.27
CA ILE A 183 3.40 -1.99 2.29
C ILE A 183 2.89 -3.37 1.90
N MET A 184 2.00 -3.89 2.75
CA MET A 184 1.27 -5.12 2.48
C MET A 184 -0.23 -4.94 2.66
N PHE A 185 -0.95 -5.60 1.75
CA PHE A 185 -2.39 -5.78 1.78
C PHE A 185 -2.69 -7.27 2.01
N PRO A 186 -2.82 -7.74 3.26
CA PRO A 186 -3.03 -9.16 3.58
C PRO A 186 -4.22 -9.81 2.88
N GLU A 187 -5.27 -9.06 2.51
CA GLU A 187 -6.40 -9.57 1.72
C GLU A 187 -5.95 -10.09 0.34
N GLY A 188 -4.85 -9.54 -0.19
CA GLY A 188 -4.27 -9.90 -1.48
C GLY A 188 -5.09 -9.50 -2.71
N THR A 189 -6.27 -8.89 -2.49
CA THR A 189 -7.18 -8.37 -3.51
C THR A 189 -8.06 -7.28 -2.91
N ARG A 190 -8.61 -6.40 -3.74
CA ARG A 190 -9.53 -5.35 -3.31
C ARG A 190 -10.84 -5.96 -2.79
N PHE A 191 -11.30 -5.48 -1.65
CA PHE A 191 -12.59 -5.78 -1.05
C PHE A 191 -13.73 -5.48 -2.02
N THR A 192 -14.65 -6.44 -2.15
CA THR A 192 -15.96 -6.21 -2.74
C THR A 192 -16.98 -7.04 -1.94
N PRO A 193 -18.25 -6.58 -1.83
CA PRO A 193 -19.30 -7.37 -1.18
C PRO A 193 -19.43 -8.77 -1.78
N ALA A 194 -19.32 -8.89 -3.11
CA ALA A 194 -19.34 -10.17 -3.81
C ALA A 194 -18.20 -11.11 -3.38
N LYS A 195 -16.95 -10.63 -3.27
CA LYS A 195 -15.83 -11.47 -2.80
C LYS A 195 -15.96 -11.86 -1.34
N ARG A 196 -16.52 -10.98 -0.51
CA ARG A 196 -16.78 -11.26 0.89
C ARG A 196 -17.85 -12.35 1.02
N ALA A 197 -18.95 -12.26 0.27
CA ALA A 197 -20.04 -13.24 0.30
C ALA A 197 -19.58 -14.65 -0.13
N LEU A 198 -18.53 -14.75 -0.95
CA LEU A 198 -17.89 -16.02 -1.32
C LEU A 198 -16.95 -16.58 -0.24
N GLN A 199 -16.70 -15.84 0.85
CA GLN A 199 -15.83 -16.25 1.93
C GLN A 199 -16.66 -16.46 3.20
N ASP A 200 -16.48 -17.62 3.84
CA ASP A 200 -16.97 -17.83 5.20
C ASP A 200 -16.01 -17.14 6.18
N VAL A 201 -16.24 -15.85 6.45
CA VAL A 201 -15.36 -15.02 7.30
C VAL A 201 -16.17 -14.26 8.35
N PRO A 202 -15.61 -14.07 9.57
CA PRO A 202 -16.31 -13.36 10.65
C PRO A 202 -16.34 -11.84 10.47
N TYR A 203 -15.64 -11.31 9.45
CA TYR A 203 -15.49 -9.87 9.24
C TYR A 203 -16.66 -9.31 8.42
N ALA A 204 -17.20 -8.15 8.83
CA ALA A 204 -18.29 -7.43 8.17
C ALA A 204 -17.84 -6.60 6.95
N HIS A 205 -16.61 -6.11 6.97
CA HIS A 205 -16.12 -5.07 6.07
C HIS A 205 -14.76 -5.38 5.45
N LEU A 206 -14.20 -6.56 5.74
CA LEU A 206 -12.89 -7.00 5.25
C LEU A 206 -12.94 -8.42 4.67
N LEU A 207 -12.00 -8.74 3.79
CA LEU A 207 -11.76 -10.12 3.36
C LEU A 207 -10.81 -10.85 4.34
N ARG A 208 -10.75 -12.18 4.24
CA ARG A 208 -9.80 -12.99 5.03
C ARG A 208 -8.35 -12.54 4.77
N PRO A 209 -7.57 -12.18 5.80
CA PRO A 209 -6.17 -11.88 5.62
C PRO A 209 -5.36 -13.16 5.37
N LYS A 210 -4.37 -13.08 4.49
CA LYS A 210 -3.43 -14.17 4.21
C LYS A 210 -2.17 -13.99 5.06
N SER A 211 -1.91 -14.95 5.94
CA SER A 211 -0.80 -14.92 6.91
C SER A 211 0.57 -15.22 6.30
N ALA A 212 0.68 -16.20 5.39
CA ALA A 212 1.97 -16.72 4.94
C ALA A 212 2.96 -15.66 4.41
N GLY A 213 2.52 -14.80 3.47
CA GLY A 213 3.40 -13.76 2.93
C GLY A 213 3.81 -12.73 3.97
N LEU A 214 2.88 -12.34 4.84
CA LEU A 214 3.12 -11.39 5.93
C LEU A 214 4.08 -11.96 6.98
N ALA A 215 3.90 -13.22 7.39
CA ALA A 215 4.80 -13.91 8.31
C ALA A 215 6.22 -14.02 7.74
N PHE A 216 6.34 -14.34 6.45
CA PHE A 216 7.65 -14.43 5.82
C PHE A 216 8.36 -13.08 5.75
N THR A 217 7.67 -12.02 5.30
CA THR A 217 8.26 -10.67 5.26
C THR A 217 8.70 -10.22 6.64
N LEU A 218 7.88 -10.47 7.67
CA LEU A 218 8.21 -10.11 9.04
C LEU A 218 9.44 -10.87 9.54
N ASN A 219 9.51 -12.18 9.32
CA ASN A 219 10.65 -13.01 9.74
C ASN A 219 11.95 -12.69 8.98
N ALA A 220 11.87 -12.27 7.72
CA ALA A 220 13.04 -11.97 6.92
C ALA A 220 13.68 -10.60 7.23
N MET A 221 12.96 -9.71 7.92
CA MET A 221 13.39 -8.33 8.24
C MET A 221 13.02 -7.91 9.67
N SER A 222 12.77 -8.86 10.56
CA SER A 222 12.35 -8.59 11.94
C SER A 222 13.34 -7.70 12.69
N ASP A 223 14.63 -7.89 12.43
CA ASP A 223 15.75 -7.12 12.99
C ASP A 223 15.84 -5.67 12.47
N GLN A 224 15.15 -5.36 11.37
CA GLN A 224 15.21 -4.04 10.73
C GLN A 224 13.95 -3.20 10.96
N PHE A 225 12.80 -3.84 11.13
CA PHE A 225 11.56 -3.11 11.33
C PHE A 225 11.50 -2.55 12.75
N ALA A 226 11.42 -1.22 12.84
CA ALA A 226 11.20 -0.53 14.11
C ALA A 226 9.79 -0.76 14.67
N GLY A 227 8.85 -1.18 13.82
CA GLY A 227 7.48 -1.45 14.19
C GLY A 227 6.59 -1.73 12.99
N ILE A 228 5.29 -1.87 13.29
CA ILE A 228 4.22 -2.02 12.32
C ILE A 228 3.46 -0.71 12.24
N ILE A 229 3.22 -0.22 11.01
CA ILE A 229 2.26 0.86 10.77
C ILE A 229 0.93 0.21 10.42
N ASP A 230 0.03 0.15 11.38
CA ASP A 230 -1.28 -0.45 11.22
C ASP A 230 -2.26 0.60 10.64
N VAL A 231 -2.59 0.49 9.35
CA VAL A 231 -3.37 1.51 8.62
C VAL A 231 -4.75 1.00 8.23
N THR A 232 -5.77 1.79 8.51
CA THR A 232 -7.15 1.55 8.08
C THR A 232 -7.61 2.74 7.24
N ILE A 233 -7.96 2.47 5.98
CA ILE A 233 -8.56 3.48 5.09
C ILE A 233 -10.07 3.27 5.09
N ALA A 234 -10.83 4.35 5.27
CA ALA A 234 -12.28 4.35 5.20
C ALA A 234 -12.76 5.40 4.19
N TYR A 235 -13.33 4.92 3.09
CA TYR A 235 -13.97 5.74 2.06
C TYR A 235 -15.44 6.01 2.40
N LYS A 236 -15.99 7.10 1.85
CA LYS A 236 -17.43 7.36 1.89
C LYS A 236 -18.20 6.24 1.16
N PRO A 237 -19.34 5.78 1.69
CA PRO A 237 -20.24 4.89 0.96
C PRO A 237 -20.58 5.48 -0.42
N THR A 238 -20.53 4.64 -1.46
CA THR A 238 -20.65 5.09 -2.86
C THR A 238 -22.08 5.04 -3.41
N GLY A 239 -23.06 4.63 -2.61
CA GLY A 239 -24.46 4.52 -3.02
C GLY A 239 -24.71 3.57 -4.20
N GLY A 240 -23.85 2.57 -4.41
CA GLY A 240 -23.94 1.62 -5.52
C GLY A 240 -23.08 1.95 -6.74
N THR A 241 -22.44 3.13 -6.78
CA THR A 241 -21.44 3.44 -7.81
C THR A 241 -20.08 2.78 -7.50
N SER A 242 -19.23 2.62 -8.51
CA SER A 242 -17.88 2.10 -8.27
C SER A 242 -17.05 3.13 -7.48
N LEU A 243 -16.26 2.66 -6.52
CA LEU A 243 -15.42 3.54 -5.70
C LEU A 243 -14.45 4.36 -6.56
N VAL A 244 -13.87 3.76 -7.60
CA VAL A 244 -12.98 4.45 -8.55
C VAL A 244 -13.71 5.56 -9.30
N TRP A 245 -14.93 5.30 -9.79
CA TRP A 245 -15.70 6.33 -10.49
C TRP A 245 -16.11 7.46 -9.55
N SER A 246 -16.60 7.12 -8.35
CA SER A 246 -16.93 8.12 -7.32
C SER A 246 -15.72 9.00 -6.95
N TRP A 247 -14.52 8.42 -6.99
CA TRP A 247 -13.26 9.14 -6.79
C TRP A 247 -12.96 10.10 -7.95
N LEU A 248 -13.07 9.65 -9.21
CA LEU A 248 -12.87 10.53 -10.37
C LEU A 248 -13.90 11.67 -10.42
N CYS A 249 -15.14 11.40 -10.04
CA CYS A 249 -16.20 12.39 -9.99
C CYS A 249 -16.09 13.38 -8.81
N GLY A 250 -15.11 13.23 -7.92
CA GLY A 250 -14.97 14.08 -6.75
C GLY A 250 -16.08 13.89 -5.71
N GLN A 251 -16.63 12.68 -5.59
CA GLN A 251 -17.61 12.32 -4.55
C GLN A 251 -16.93 11.76 -3.28
N GLN A 252 -15.63 11.44 -3.37
CA GLN A 252 -14.79 10.95 -2.27
C GLN A 252 -13.93 12.06 -1.66
N GLN A 253 -14.47 13.29 -1.59
CA GLN A 253 -13.74 14.48 -1.11
C GLN A 253 -13.25 14.32 0.33
N THR A 254 -13.93 13.50 1.12
CA THR A 254 -13.55 13.18 2.49
C THR A 254 -13.37 11.68 2.63
N LEU A 255 -12.29 11.30 3.29
CA LEU A 255 -12.02 9.94 3.74
C LEU A 255 -11.19 10.02 5.02
N VAL A 256 -11.15 8.92 5.75
CA VAL A 256 -10.34 8.81 6.97
C VAL A 256 -9.26 7.76 6.77
N VAL A 257 -8.02 8.15 7.03
CA VAL A 257 -6.87 7.26 7.20
C VAL A 257 -6.55 7.25 8.69
N GLU A 258 -6.77 6.13 9.35
CA GLU A 258 -6.35 5.91 10.73
C GLU A 258 -5.10 5.04 10.69
N ALA A 259 -3.98 5.57 11.19
CA ALA A 259 -2.69 4.89 11.25
C ALA A 259 -2.21 4.82 12.70
N GLU A 260 -1.76 3.65 13.14
CA GLU A 260 -1.25 3.42 14.49
C GLU A 260 0.11 2.71 14.42
N ILE A 261 1.10 3.24 15.14
CA ILE A 261 2.41 2.60 15.28
C ILE A 261 2.34 1.56 16.39
N LYS A 262 2.66 0.30 16.06
CA LYS A 262 2.67 -0.83 16.98
C LYS A 262 4.04 -1.46 17.06
N ALA A 263 4.44 -1.87 18.26
CA ALA A 263 5.55 -2.78 18.42
C ALA A 263 5.22 -4.12 17.72
N ILE A 264 6.23 -4.77 17.18
CA ILE A 264 6.07 -6.12 16.64
C ILE A 264 5.99 -7.09 17.84
N PRO A 265 4.93 -7.88 18.01
CA PRO A 265 4.85 -8.81 19.12
C PRO A 265 5.93 -9.89 19.04
N GLU A 266 6.58 -10.19 20.16
CA GLU A 266 7.65 -11.21 20.22
C GLU A 266 7.19 -12.58 19.71
N ALA A 267 5.95 -12.96 20.02
CA ALA A 267 5.35 -14.23 19.60
C ALA A 267 5.24 -14.41 18.07
N VAL A 268 5.39 -13.33 17.28
CA VAL A 268 5.33 -13.37 15.81
C VAL A 268 6.68 -13.04 15.16
N ILE A 269 7.76 -12.95 15.93
CA ILE A 269 9.11 -12.67 15.44
C ILE A 269 9.92 -13.97 15.36
N ASN A 270 10.74 -14.13 14.32
CA ASN A 270 11.76 -15.17 14.18
C ASN A 270 11.26 -16.62 14.26
N GLY A 271 9.98 -16.89 14.00
CA GLY A 271 9.44 -18.25 14.01
C GLY A 271 9.39 -18.90 12.62
N ASP A 272 9.18 -20.22 12.57
CA ASP A 272 9.07 -20.97 11.32
C ASP A 272 7.60 -21.16 10.90
N HIS A 273 7.12 -20.34 9.96
CA HIS A 273 5.74 -20.44 9.48
C HIS A 273 5.41 -21.78 8.79
N ASP A 274 6.39 -22.42 8.17
CA ASP A 274 6.17 -23.63 7.38
C ASP A 274 6.38 -24.91 8.21
N GLY A 275 7.40 -24.92 9.08
CA GLY A 275 7.78 -26.07 9.91
C GLY A 275 7.22 -26.07 11.33
N ASP A 276 6.73 -24.95 11.86
CA ASP A 276 6.19 -24.85 13.23
C ASP A 276 4.68 -24.56 13.25
N PRO A 277 3.83 -25.57 13.52
CA PRO A 277 2.39 -25.40 13.64
C PRO A 277 1.96 -24.46 14.76
N ALA A 278 2.70 -24.40 15.87
CA ALA A 278 2.37 -23.56 17.02
C ALA A 278 2.63 -22.09 16.70
N TYR A 279 3.78 -21.77 16.09
CA TYR A 279 4.06 -20.44 15.57
C TYR A 279 3.03 -20.01 14.53
N ARG A 280 2.69 -20.88 13.57
CA ARG A 280 1.67 -20.57 12.56
C ARG A 280 0.30 -20.25 13.18
N ALA A 281 -0.10 -20.98 14.22
CA ALA A 281 -1.34 -20.73 14.94
C ALA A 281 -1.29 -19.39 15.69
N ALA A 282 -0.19 -19.10 16.40
CA ALA A 282 0.03 -17.83 17.10
C ALA A 282 0.00 -16.63 16.15
N PHE A 283 0.70 -16.75 15.01
CA PHE A 283 0.72 -15.73 13.96
C PHE A 283 -0.67 -15.46 13.39
N GLN A 284 -1.42 -16.54 13.08
CA GLN A 284 -2.77 -16.42 12.57
C GLN A 284 -3.71 -15.78 13.60
N ALA A 285 -3.58 -16.12 14.89
CA ALA A 285 -4.37 -15.53 15.96
C ALA A 285 -4.10 -14.02 16.09
N TRP A 286 -2.82 -13.62 16.12
CA TRP A 286 -2.44 -12.20 16.13
C TRP A 286 -2.99 -11.43 14.92
N LEU A 287 -2.86 -11.99 13.72
CA LEU A 287 -3.36 -11.36 12.51
C LEU A 287 -4.89 -11.24 12.50
N ASN A 288 -5.59 -12.26 12.99
CA ASN A 288 -7.05 -12.24 13.09
C ASN A 288 -7.53 -11.19 14.09
N ASP A 289 -6.85 -11.06 15.23
CA ASP A 289 -7.14 -10.04 16.24
C ASP A 289 -6.88 -8.61 15.70
N LEU A 290 -5.79 -8.40 14.98
CA LEU A 290 -5.55 -7.16 14.24
C LEU A 290 -6.69 -6.85 13.26
N TRP A 291 -7.12 -7.86 12.50
CA TRP A 291 -8.19 -7.74 11.51
C TRP A 291 -9.56 -7.45 12.16
N ALA A 292 -9.88 -8.12 13.26
CA ALA A 292 -11.14 -7.93 13.99
C ALA A 292 -11.26 -6.50 14.52
N ARG A 293 -10.18 -5.93 15.07
CA ARG A 293 -10.15 -4.52 15.48
C ARG A 293 -10.40 -3.56 14.32
N LYS A 294 -9.74 -3.78 13.17
CA LYS A 294 -9.97 -2.97 11.96
C LYS A 294 -11.41 -3.04 11.51
N ASP A 295 -11.96 -4.25 11.47
CA ASP A 295 -13.33 -4.50 11.02
C ASP A 295 -14.35 -3.79 11.92
N ALA A 296 -14.19 -3.91 13.24
CA ALA A 296 -15.05 -3.26 14.23
C ALA A 296 -14.98 -1.73 14.19
N ARG A 297 -13.84 -1.18 13.75
CA ARG A 297 -13.56 0.26 13.68
C ARG A 297 -14.02 0.93 12.37
N LEU A 298 -14.12 0.15 11.29
CA LEU A 298 -14.49 0.66 9.97
C LEU A 298 -15.84 1.40 9.90
N PRO A 299 -16.92 0.95 10.58
CA PRO A 299 -18.21 1.66 10.56
C PRO A 299 -18.09 3.11 11.06
N GLN A 300 -17.39 3.33 12.18
CA GLN A 300 -17.23 4.66 12.76
C GLN A 300 -16.35 5.54 11.87
N LEU A 301 -15.30 4.99 11.28
CA LEU A 301 -14.45 5.73 10.33
C LEU A 301 -15.22 6.10 9.06
N LYS A 302 -16.11 5.23 8.56
CA LYS A 302 -16.98 5.53 7.41
C LYS A 302 -18.00 6.62 7.74
N ALA A 303 -18.60 6.60 8.92
CA ALA A 303 -19.50 7.67 9.37
C ALA A 303 -18.76 9.02 9.42
N GLN A 304 -17.57 9.05 10.01
CA GLN A 304 -16.71 10.25 10.04
C GLN A 304 -16.29 10.72 8.64
N ALA A 305 -16.07 9.78 7.71
CA ALA A 305 -15.82 10.11 6.32
C ALA A 305 -17.04 10.80 5.70
N VAL A 306 -18.29 10.39 6.04
CA VAL A 306 -19.53 11.02 5.57
C VAL A 306 -19.70 12.44 6.12
N ASP A 307 -19.60 12.59 7.44
CA ASP A 307 -19.95 13.83 8.15
C ASP A 307 -18.96 14.98 7.91
N GLY A 308 -17.73 14.68 7.47
CA GLY A 308 -16.64 15.65 7.49
C GLY A 308 -16.26 16.03 8.92
N LEU A 309 -15.18 16.80 9.13
CA LEU A 309 -14.64 17.14 10.47
C LEU A 309 -15.51 18.12 11.29
N ALA A 310 -16.84 18.06 11.23
CA ALA A 310 -17.69 18.89 12.10
C ALA A 310 -17.75 18.37 13.56
N GLY A 311 -17.17 17.20 13.87
CA GLY A 311 -17.29 16.56 15.18
C GLY A 311 -15.99 16.10 15.87
N SER A 312 -14.81 16.39 15.33
CA SER A 312 -13.55 16.06 16.03
C SER A 312 -13.06 17.28 16.80
N SER A 313 -13.27 17.25 18.12
CA SER A 313 -12.55 18.09 19.08
C SER A 313 -11.04 17.97 18.82
N PRO A 314 -10.25 19.06 18.88
CA PRO A 314 -8.81 19.00 18.67
C PRO A 314 -8.18 18.20 19.81
N ALA A 315 -7.83 16.94 19.54
CA ALA A 315 -6.95 16.21 20.43
C ALA A 315 -5.57 16.89 20.36
N ALA A 316 -5.25 17.57 21.45
CA ALA A 316 -4.01 18.19 21.85
C ALA A 316 -2.81 17.93 20.91
N SER A 317 -2.41 18.97 20.19
CA SER A 317 -1.01 19.18 19.84
C SER A 317 -0.24 19.39 21.15
N SER A 318 0.37 18.33 21.68
CA SER A 318 1.44 18.47 22.67
C SER A 318 2.76 18.63 21.92
N HIS A 319 3.44 19.72 22.27
CA HIS A 319 4.74 20.23 21.81
C HIS A 319 5.85 19.19 21.67
#